data_AF-A0A5E4VN90-F1
#
_entry.id   AF-A0A5E4VN90-F1
#
_cell.length_a   1.000
_cell.length_b   1.000
_cell.length_c   1.000
_cell.angle_alpha   90.00
_cell.angle_beta   90.00
_cell.angle_gamma   90.00
#
_symmetry.space_group_name_H-M   'P 1'
#
loop_
_entity.id
_entity.type
_entity.pdbx_description
1 polymer ?
#
loop_
_entity_poly.entity_id
_entity_poly.type
_entity_poly.pdbx_seq_one_letter_code
_entity_poly.pdbx_strand_id
1 'polypeptide(L)'
;MAVFTSVSPEQLAQWLQRYDLGKVLDFRGISSGIENTNYFLTTERGEFVLTLFEKLTATQLPFYLQLMGHLAHHAVPVPDPVPDRAGEILGELNGKPATIVTKLAGRSELAPTPEHCAHVGAMLARMHLAGRDYTLEQANLRSLPWWREAAPEVLPFLSDAERALLESEMAHQEAFFASDDYRAMQAGPCHCDLFRDNVLFDTAPDGSPRLGGFFDFYFAGCDKWLFDLAVTVNDWCCDLSSGALDDARVHAMLRAYETVRPLTDGEASHWRDMLRAGALRFWLSRLYDFHLPRAAEMLKPHDPRHFERILRQRIEAVSIPWL
;
A
#
# COMPACT_ATOMS: atom_id res chain seq x y z
N MET A 1 -16.66 -7.92 -16.15
CA MET A 1 -15.83 -6.99 -16.95
C MET A 1 -15.46 -5.83 -16.05
N ALA A 2 -14.17 -5.53 -15.82
CA ALA A 2 -13.79 -4.24 -15.24
C ALA A 2 -14.14 -3.19 -16.30
N VAL A 3 -15.26 -2.50 -16.09
CA VAL A 3 -15.73 -1.46 -17.00
C VAL A 3 -14.93 -0.21 -16.64
N PHE A 4 -13.82 0.02 -17.33
CA PHE A 4 -13.11 1.30 -17.20
C PHE A 4 -13.97 2.40 -17.80
N THR A 5 -14.29 3.40 -16.98
CA THR A 5 -15.13 4.53 -17.38
C THR A 5 -14.33 5.46 -18.27
N SER A 6 -14.62 5.48 -19.57
CA SER A 6 -13.99 6.44 -20.49
C SER A 6 -14.49 7.86 -20.22
N VAL A 7 -13.56 8.82 -20.24
CA VAL A 7 -13.85 10.26 -20.13
C VAL A 7 -13.47 10.92 -21.45
N SER A 8 -14.42 11.61 -22.09
CA SER A 8 -14.12 12.42 -23.28
C SER A 8 -13.46 13.74 -22.91
N PRO A 9 -12.65 14.35 -23.81
CA PRO A 9 -12.09 15.68 -23.59
C PRO A 9 -13.14 16.75 -23.25
N GLU A 10 -14.33 16.69 -23.85
CA GLU A 10 -15.43 17.63 -23.59
C GLU A 10 -16.01 17.45 -22.18
N GLN A 11 -16.23 16.20 -21.76
CA GLN A 11 -16.70 15.87 -20.41
C GLN A 11 -15.69 16.34 -19.35
N LEU A 12 -14.41 16.06 -19.59
CA LEU A 12 -13.31 16.50 -18.74
C LEU A 12 -13.27 18.03 -18.65
N ALA A 13 -13.31 18.72 -19.78
CA ALA A 13 -13.25 20.18 -19.83
C ALA A 13 -14.44 20.83 -19.09
N GLN A 14 -15.65 20.27 -19.22
CA GLN A 14 -16.81 20.74 -18.48
C GLN A 14 -16.65 20.53 -16.97
N TRP A 15 -16.20 19.34 -16.56
CA TRP A 15 -16.00 19.02 -15.14
C TRP A 15 -14.89 19.87 -14.50
N LEU A 16 -13.80 20.12 -15.22
CA LEU A 16 -12.68 20.93 -14.75
C LEU A 16 -13.01 22.41 -14.53
N GLN A 17 -14.16 22.92 -15.00
CA GLN A 17 -14.63 24.27 -14.67
C GLN A 17 -14.81 24.47 -13.15
N ARG A 18 -15.04 23.38 -12.42
CA ARG A 18 -15.13 23.36 -10.95
C ARG A 18 -13.80 23.61 -10.25
N TYR A 19 -12.66 23.48 -10.95
CA TYR A 19 -11.33 23.59 -10.37
C TYR A 19 -10.61 24.86 -10.82
N ASP A 20 -9.56 25.24 -10.10
CA ASP A 20 -8.67 26.35 -10.49
C ASP A 20 -7.36 25.85 -11.13
N LEU A 21 -7.50 24.95 -12.11
CA LEU A 21 -6.37 24.28 -12.76
C LEU A 21 -5.98 24.89 -14.12
N GLY A 22 -6.68 25.94 -14.59
CA GLY A 22 -6.44 26.52 -15.92
C GLY A 22 -6.89 25.58 -17.04
N LYS A 23 -6.39 25.81 -18.26
CA LYS A 23 -6.74 24.99 -19.43
C LYS A 23 -6.01 23.66 -19.44
N VAL A 24 -6.69 22.63 -19.95
CA VAL A 24 -6.10 21.32 -20.25
C VAL A 24 -5.13 21.46 -21.43
N LEU A 25 -3.90 20.97 -21.25
CA LEU A 25 -2.84 20.93 -22.26
C LEU A 25 -2.62 19.52 -22.81
N ASP A 26 -2.73 18.50 -21.95
CA ASP A 26 -2.61 17.08 -22.31
C ASP A 26 -3.50 16.22 -21.40
N PHE A 27 -4.04 15.13 -21.93
CA PHE A 27 -4.89 14.20 -21.20
C PHE A 27 -4.74 12.78 -21.77
N ARG A 28 -4.21 11.85 -20.98
CA ARG A 28 -3.86 10.50 -21.44
C ARG A 28 -4.21 9.45 -20.40
N GLY A 29 -4.88 8.38 -20.83
CA GLY A 29 -5.20 7.24 -19.98
C GLY A 29 -3.94 6.49 -19.53
N ILE A 30 -3.99 5.95 -18.31
CA ILE A 30 -2.94 5.14 -17.70
C ILE A 30 -3.40 3.67 -17.75
N SER A 31 -2.69 2.85 -18.53
CA SER A 31 -3.06 1.44 -18.77
C SER A 31 -2.61 0.47 -17.68
N SER A 32 -1.82 0.92 -16.70
CA SER A 32 -1.27 0.07 -15.63
C SER A 32 -2.18 -0.09 -14.41
N GLY A 33 -3.31 0.63 -14.32
CA GLY A 33 -4.24 0.54 -13.20
C GLY A 33 -5.15 -0.68 -13.30
N ILE A 34 -5.20 -1.49 -12.24
CA ILE A 34 -6.00 -2.72 -12.19
C ILE A 34 -7.40 -2.53 -11.59
N GLU A 35 -7.59 -1.53 -10.72
CA GLU A 35 -8.86 -1.32 -10.02
C GLU A 35 -9.58 -0.02 -10.38
N ASN A 36 -8.84 1.04 -10.71
CA ASN A 36 -9.39 2.37 -10.96
C ASN A 36 -9.02 2.86 -12.36
N THR A 37 -9.89 3.69 -12.95
CA THR A 37 -9.56 4.38 -14.20
C THR A 37 -8.70 5.60 -13.87
N ASN A 38 -7.46 5.61 -14.35
CA ASN A 38 -6.51 6.68 -14.08
C ASN A 38 -6.09 7.41 -15.36
N TYR A 39 -5.90 8.71 -15.27
CA TYR A 39 -5.45 9.55 -16.37
C TYR A 39 -4.35 10.51 -15.91
N PHE A 40 -3.31 10.65 -16.72
CA PHE A 40 -2.42 11.81 -16.62
C PHE A 40 -3.14 13.04 -17.18
N LEU A 41 -3.13 14.11 -16.40
CA LEU A 41 -3.74 15.39 -16.72
C LEU A 41 -2.68 16.49 -16.63
N THR A 42 -2.35 17.13 -17.74
CA THR A 42 -1.47 18.30 -17.76
C THR A 42 -2.30 19.54 -18.03
N THR A 43 -2.13 20.57 -17.21
CA THR A 43 -2.81 21.85 -17.35
C THR A 43 -1.82 23.02 -17.31
N GLU A 44 -2.31 24.24 -17.53
CA GLU A 44 -1.52 25.46 -17.35
C GLU A 44 -0.98 25.66 -15.92
N ARG A 45 -1.52 24.92 -14.94
CA ARG A 45 -1.13 25.01 -13.53
C ARG A 45 -0.26 23.85 -13.03
N GLY A 46 -0.03 22.82 -13.84
CA GLY A 46 0.85 21.71 -13.46
C GLY A 46 0.44 20.37 -14.06
N GLU A 47 1.01 19.30 -13.52
CA GLU A 47 0.68 17.92 -13.86
C GLU A 47 -0.03 17.23 -12.69
N PHE A 48 -1.05 16.46 -13.04
CA PHE A 48 -1.97 15.83 -12.10
C PHE A 48 -2.31 14.40 -12.55
N VAL A 49 -2.91 13.65 -11.64
CA VAL A 49 -3.56 12.38 -11.92
C VAL A 49 -5.04 12.52 -11.59
N LEU A 50 -5.89 12.23 -12.58
CA LEU A 50 -7.33 12.06 -12.39
C LEU A 50 -7.62 10.58 -12.17
N THR A 51 -8.29 10.26 -11.07
CA THR A 51 -8.73 8.91 -10.74
C THR A 51 -10.27 8.87 -10.68
N LEU A 52 -10.87 7.94 -11.43
CA LEU A 52 -12.28 7.55 -11.27
C LEU A 52 -12.32 6.20 -10.54
N PHE A 53 -13.06 6.15 -9.45
CA PHE A 53 -13.16 4.98 -8.59
C PHE A 53 -14.20 4.02 -9.14
N GLU A 54 -13.76 2.83 -9.55
CA GLU A 54 -14.68 1.84 -10.14
C GLU A 54 -15.39 1.00 -9.10
N LYS A 55 -14.74 0.78 -7.94
CA LYS A 55 -15.23 -0.05 -6.84
C LYS A 55 -15.58 0.74 -5.58
N LEU A 56 -14.68 1.63 -5.13
CA LEU A 56 -14.88 2.41 -3.90
C LEU A 56 -16.01 3.43 -4.08
N THR A 57 -16.87 3.51 -3.07
CA THR A 57 -17.98 4.48 -3.06
C THR A 57 -17.54 5.81 -2.46
N ALA A 58 -18.31 6.87 -2.71
CA ALA A 58 -18.04 8.20 -2.15
C ALA A 58 -18.01 8.23 -0.61
N THR A 59 -18.66 7.28 0.08
CA THR A 59 -18.63 7.19 1.55
C THR A 59 -17.40 6.50 2.10
N GLN A 60 -16.70 5.70 1.29
CA GLN A 60 -15.47 4.99 1.67
C GLN A 60 -14.21 5.81 1.40
N LEU A 61 -14.26 6.72 0.42
CA LEU A 61 -13.12 7.52 -0.02
C LEU A 61 -12.57 8.57 0.96
N PRO A 62 -13.37 9.19 1.87
CA PRO A 62 -12.87 10.28 2.70
C PRO A 62 -11.63 9.92 3.53
N PHE A 63 -11.57 8.71 4.10
CA PHE A 63 -10.40 8.29 4.88
C PHE A 63 -9.11 8.33 4.06
N TYR A 64 -9.12 7.79 2.84
CA TYR A 64 -7.91 7.71 2.00
C TYR A 64 -7.47 9.07 1.48
N LEU A 65 -8.43 9.86 0.97
CA LEU A 65 -8.12 11.17 0.38
C LEU A 65 -7.66 12.15 1.47
N GLN A 66 -8.33 12.19 2.62
CA GLN A 66 -7.92 13.05 3.72
C GLN A 66 -6.60 12.62 4.34
N LEU A 67 -6.30 11.32 4.39
CA LEU A 67 -4.98 10.84 4.83
C LEU A 67 -3.88 11.33 3.88
N MET A 68 -4.09 11.22 2.56
CA MET A 68 -3.14 11.73 1.57
C MET A 68 -2.93 13.25 1.73
N GLY A 69 -4.00 14.04 1.87
CA GLY A 69 -3.89 15.48 2.12
C GLY A 69 -3.19 15.81 3.44
N HIS A 70 -3.48 15.06 4.51
CA HIS A 70 -2.83 15.22 5.82
C HIS A 70 -1.32 14.95 5.74
N LEU A 71 -0.92 13.87 5.07
CA LEU A 71 0.47 13.51 4.87
C LEU A 71 1.21 14.53 3.98
N ALA A 72 0.57 14.99 2.90
CA ALA A 72 1.11 16.03 2.03
C ALA A 72 1.32 17.36 2.80
N HIS A 73 0.38 17.75 3.66
CA HIS A 73 0.53 18.91 4.54
C HIS A 73 1.76 18.81 5.46
N HIS A 74 2.09 17.59 5.89
CA HIS A 74 3.28 17.27 6.67
C HIS A 74 4.55 17.04 5.83
N ALA A 75 4.54 17.45 4.56
CA ALA A 75 5.65 17.32 3.62
C ALA A 75 6.12 15.87 3.35
N VAL A 76 5.22 14.89 3.54
CA VAL A 76 5.43 13.54 3.04
C VAL A 76 5.10 13.53 1.55
N PRO A 77 5.99 13.05 0.66
CA PRO A 77 5.74 13.04 -0.78
C PRO A 77 4.72 11.94 -1.13
N VAL A 78 3.45 12.33 -1.14
CA VAL A 78 2.29 11.52 -1.55
C VAL A 78 1.44 12.33 -2.54
N PRO A 79 0.53 11.71 -3.32
CA PRO A 79 -0.40 12.47 -4.14
C PRO A 79 -1.26 13.38 -3.26
N ASP A 80 -1.21 14.68 -3.50
CA ASP A 80 -1.97 15.67 -2.74
C ASP A 80 -3.32 15.93 -3.43
N PRO A 81 -4.47 15.63 -2.81
CA PRO A 81 -5.78 15.88 -3.41
C PRO A 81 -6.00 17.36 -3.66
N VAL A 82 -6.35 17.69 -4.90
CA VAL A 82 -6.63 19.05 -5.33
C VAL A 82 -8.10 19.35 -5.02
N PRO A 83 -8.40 20.32 -4.13
CA PRO A 83 -9.77 20.72 -3.87
C PRO A 83 -10.35 21.47 -5.06
N ASP A 84 -11.65 21.31 -5.28
CA ASP A 84 -12.40 22.13 -6.21
C ASP A 84 -12.62 23.56 -5.64
N ARG A 85 -13.29 24.43 -6.41
CA ARG A 85 -13.58 25.82 -6.00
C ARG A 85 -14.48 25.92 -4.77
N ALA A 86 -15.18 24.85 -4.39
CA ALA A 86 -15.97 24.78 -3.17
C ALA A 86 -15.16 24.21 -1.97
N GLY A 87 -13.92 23.77 -2.19
CA GLY A 87 -13.06 23.16 -1.19
C GLY A 87 -13.20 21.64 -1.11
N GLU A 88 -13.98 21.02 -2.00
CA GLU A 88 -14.23 19.58 -1.97
C GLU A 88 -13.15 18.82 -2.75
N ILE A 89 -12.57 17.77 -2.15
CA ILE A 89 -11.52 16.93 -2.77
C ILE A 89 -12.10 15.70 -3.52
N LEU A 90 -13.41 15.49 -3.42
CA LEU A 90 -14.14 14.40 -4.06
C LEU A 90 -15.30 14.96 -4.87
N GLY A 91 -15.32 14.62 -6.16
CA GLY A 91 -16.42 14.93 -7.06
C GLY A 91 -17.04 13.69 -7.68
N GLU A 92 -17.92 13.91 -8.64
CA GLU A 92 -18.46 12.86 -9.50
C GLU A 92 -18.16 13.20 -10.96
N LEU A 93 -17.68 12.21 -11.72
CA LEU A 93 -17.45 12.31 -13.15
C LEU A 93 -17.95 11.03 -13.83
N ASN A 94 -18.81 11.18 -14.84
CA ASN A 94 -19.42 10.07 -15.57
C ASN A 94 -20.09 9.02 -14.66
N GLY A 95 -20.75 9.47 -13.58
CA GLY A 95 -21.47 8.62 -12.63
C GLY A 95 -20.57 7.84 -11.66
N LYS A 96 -19.28 8.19 -11.58
CA LYS A 96 -18.31 7.59 -10.67
C LYS A 96 -17.73 8.65 -9.72
N PRO A 97 -17.44 8.29 -8.46
CA PRO A 97 -16.61 9.15 -7.61
C PRO A 97 -15.28 9.42 -8.30
N ALA A 98 -14.82 10.66 -8.28
CA ALA A 98 -13.61 11.08 -8.99
C ALA A 98 -12.82 12.11 -8.18
N THR A 99 -11.49 12.03 -8.25
CA THR A 99 -10.58 12.97 -7.59
C THR A 99 -9.44 13.34 -8.52
N ILE A 100 -8.86 14.52 -8.29
CA ILE A 100 -7.62 14.96 -8.92
C ILE A 100 -6.58 15.05 -7.81
N VAL A 101 -5.42 14.43 -8.02
CA VAL A 101 -4.27 14.51 -7.11
C VAL A 101 -3.05 15.03 -7.85
N THR A 102 -2.08 15.60 -7.14
CA THR A 102 -0.79 15.98 -7.73
C THR A 102 -0.06 14.75 -8.30
N LYS A 103 0.65 14.95 -9.41
CA LYS A 103 1.48 13.90 -10.00
C LYS A 103 2.85 13.87 -9.33
N LEU A 104 3.23 12.69 -8.83
CA LEU A 104 4.56 12.45 -8.28
C LEU A 104 5.59 12.22 -9.40
N ALA A 105 6.86 12.57 -9.13
CA ALA A 105 7.96 12.37 -10.06
C ALA A 105 8.55 10.95 -9.95
N GLY A 106 9.16 10.48 -11.04
CA GLY A 106 9.92 9.22 -11.05
C GLY A 106 9.14 8.03 -11.61
N ARG A 107 9.67 6.83 -11.33
CA ARG A 107 9.15 5.52 -11.76
C ARG A 107 9.43 4.48 -10.67
N SER A 108 8.68 3.40 -10.65
CA SER A 108 8.91 2.29 -9.70
C SER A 108 10.25 1.60 -9.96
N GLU A 109 10.98 1.27 -8.89
CA GLU A 109 12.22 0.49 -8.93
C GLU A 109 11.95 -0.96 -8.48
N LEU A 110 11.87 -1.87 -9.45
CA LEU A 110 11.49 -3.27 -9.20
C LEU A 110 12.67 -4.14 -8.76
N ALA A 111 13.91 -3.65 -8.95
CA ALA A 111 15.15 -4.27 -8.49
C ALA A 111 15.89 -3.32 -7.51
N PRO A 112 15.31 -3.04 -6.32
CA PRO A 112 15.86 -2.06 -5.40
C PRO A 112 17.23 -2.51 -4.85
N THR A 113 18.09 -1.52 -4.66
CA THR A 113 19.36 -1.66 -3.92
C THR A 113 19.14 -1.36 -2.42
N PRO A 114 20.11 -1.68 -1.54
CA PRO A 114 20.05 -1.26 -0.14
C PRO A 114 19.83 0.25 0.06
N GLU A 115 20.34 1.09 -0.85
CA GLU A 115 20.14 2.54 -0.79
C GLU A 115 18.66 2.92 -1.00
N HIS A 116 17.97 2.28 -1.95
CA HIS A 116 16.52 2.46 -2.12
C HIS A 116 15.77 2.04 -0.85
N CYS A 117 16.12 0.89 -0.26
CA CYS A 117 15.52 0.40 0.98
C CYS A 117 15.72 1.38 2.15
N ALA A 118 16.87 2.04 2.25
CA ALA A 118 17.11 3.08 3.24
C ALA A 118 16.19 4.30 3.02
N HIS A 119 16.03 4.77 1.79
CA HIS A 119 15.10 5.87 1.47
C HIS A 119 13.65 5.53 1.84
N VAL A 120 13.20 4.32 1.53
CA VAL A 120 11.85 3.85 1.88
C VAL A 120 11.70 3.72 3.40
N GLY A 121 12.65 3.12 4.10
CA GLY A 121 12.61 2.97 5.56
C GLY A 121 12.51 4.30 6.29
N ALA A 122 13.37 5.27 5.94
CA ALA A 122 13.31 6.60 6.52
C ALA A 122 12.00 7.32 6.21
N MET A 123 11.49 7.24 4.97
CA MET A 123 10.24 7.91 4.61
C MET A 123 9.01 7.24 5.25
N LEU A 124 8.98 5.92 5.36
CA LEU A 124 7.90 5.20 6.04
C LEU A 124 7.80 5.60 7.51
N ALA A 125 8.94 5.72 8.21
CA ALA A 125 8.95 6.26 9.57
C ALA A 125 8.43 7.70 9.64
N ARG A 126 8.79 8.57 8.68
CA ARG A 126 8.26 9.95 8.62
C ARG A 126 6.76 9.96 8.38
N MET A 127 6.25 9.11 7.48
CA MET A 127 4.83 8.95 7.21
C MET A 127 4.06 8.54 8.47
N HIS A 128 4.56 7.54 9.21
CA HIS A 128 3.98 7.14 10.48
C HIS A 128 3.93 8.29 11.50
N LEU A 129 5.04 9.02 11.67
CA LEU A 129 5.08 10.15 12.59
C LEU A 129 4.16 11.30 12.15
N ALA A 130 4.04 11.56 10.85
CA ALA A 130 3.12 12.54 10.29
C ALA A 130 1.65 12.14 10.47
N GLY A 131 1.33 10.84 10.53
CA GLY A 131 -0.04 10.35 10.75
C GLY A 131 -0.49 10.38 12.22
N ARG A 132 0.34 10.79 13.18
CA ARG A 132 0.05 10.68 14.63
C ARG A 132 -1.15 11.50 15.10
N ASP A 133 -1.40 12.63 14.45
CA ASP A 133 -2.47 13.57 14.75
C ASP A 133 -3.62 13.50 13.74
N TYR A 134 -3.56 12.54 12.81
CA TYR A 134 -4.67 12.26 11.91
C TYR A 134 -5.86 11.68 12.69
N THR A 135 -7.05 12.27 12.53
CA THR A 135 -8.18 12.01 13.42
C THR A 135 -9.21 11.02 12.88
N LEU A 136 -9.19 10.73 11.57
CA LEU A 136 -10.11 9.74 11.02
C LEU A 136 -9.61 8.33 11.31
N GLU A 137 -10.54 7.45 11.65
CA GLU A 137 -10.26 6.06 12.00
C GLU A 137 -10.87 5.13 10.96
N GLN A 138 -10.07 4.23 10.43
CA GLN A 138 -10.50 3.12 9.59
C GLN A 138 -9.61 1.93 9.91
N ALA A 139 -10.19 0.84 10.40
CA ALA A 139 -9.41 -0.38 10.64
C ALA A 139 -8.82 -0.91 9.33
N ASN A 140 -7.62 -1.51 9.40
CA ASN A 140 -7.06 -2.25 8.28
C ASN A 140 -8.02 -3.38 7.83
N LEU A 141 -8.56 -3.21 6.62
CA LEU A 141 -9.59 -4.10 6.04
C LEU A 141 -9.06 -5.49 5.67
N ARG A 142 -7.74 -5.69 5.70
CA ARG A 142 -7.07 -6.97 5.42
C ARG A 142 -6.29 -7.50 6.62
N SER A 143 -6.73 -7.17 7.84
CA SER A 143 -6.16 -7.66 9.10
C SER A 143 -6.94 -8.89 9.65
N LEU A 144 -6.64 -9.30 10.89
CA LEU A 144 -7.16 -10.52 11.51
C LEU A 144 -8.68 -10.74 11.39
N PRO A 145 -9.56 -9.72 11.54
CA PRO A 145 -11.00 -9.91 11.33
C PRO A 145 -11.33 -10.47 9.95
N TRP A 146 -10.70 -9.94 8.91
CA TRP A 146 -10.87 -10.43 7.54
C TRP A 146 -10.24 -11.81 7.35
N TRP A 147 -9.09 -12.10 7.98
CA TRP A 147 -8.47 -13.43 7.87
C TRP A 147 -9.37 -14.54 8.41
N ARG A 148 -10.08 -14.29 9.52
CA ARG A 148 -11.04 -15.23 10.11
C ARG A 148 -12.21 -15.56 9.20
N GLU A 149 -12.63 -14.60 8.38
CA GLU A 149 -13.69 -14.78 7.40
C GLU A 149 -13.18 -15.48 6.14
N ALA A 150 -12.02 -15.04 5.62
CA ALA A 150 -11.49 -15.51 4.34
C ALA A 150 -10.83 -16.90 4.40
N ALA A 151 -10.16 -17.25 5.50
CA ALA A 151 -9.46 -18.53 5.62
C ALA A 151 -10.41 -19.74 5.42
N PRO A 152 -11.58 -19.83 6.09
CA PRO A 152 -12.54 -20.91 5.85
C PRO A 152 -13.01 -21.03 4.40
N GLU A 153 -13.13 -19.91 3.67
CA GLU A 153 -13.60 -19.91 2.29
C GLU A 153 -12.57 -20.49 1.32
N VAL A 154 -11.27 -20.32 1.58
CA VAL A 154 -10.21 -20.84 0.71
C VAL A 154 -9.79 -22.27 1.05
N LEU A 155 -9.99 -22.72 2.30
CA LEU A 155 -9.60 -24.05 2.78
C LEU A 155 -10.00 -25.21 1.86
N PRO A 156 -11.22 -25.27 1.27
CA PRO A 156 -11.63 -26.37 0.39
C PRO A 156 -10.77 -26.54 -0.87
N PHE A 157 -10.02 -25.51 -1.27
CA PHE A 157 -9.21 -25.53 -2.49
C PHE A 157 -7.74 -25.86 -2.25
N LEU A 158 -7.32 -25.92 -0.98
CA LEU A 158 -5.92 -26.11 -0.59
C LEU A 158 -5.55 -27.59 -0.49
N SER A 159 -4.28 -27.90 -0.79
CA SER A 159 -3.68 -29.18 -0.43
C SER A 159 -3.57 -29.36 1.09
N ASP A 160 -3.36 -30.60 1.55
CA ASP A 160 -3.21 -30.88 2.99
C ASP A 160 -2.04 -30.07 3.63
N ALA A 161 -0.95 -29.87 2.88
CA ALA A 161 0.20 -29.12 3.35
C ALA A 161 -0.07 -27.61 3.44
N GLU A 162 -0.83 -27.04 2.50
CA GLU A 162 -1.26 -25.64 2.53
C GLU A 162 -2.31 -25.41 3.63
N ARG A 163 -3.25 -26.33 3.81
CA ARG A 163 -4.23 -26.31 4.91
C ARG A 163 -3.53 -26.28 6.26
N ALA A 164 -2.60 -27.21 6.50
CA ALA A 164 -1.85 -27.27 7.75
C ALA A 164 -1.03 -25.99 8.00
N LEU A 165 -0.43 -25.41 6.95
CA LEU A 165 0.28 -24.13 7.05
C LEU A 165 -0.69 -23.00 7.41
N LEU A 166 -1.82 -22.87 6.73
CA LEU A 166 -2.79 -21.80 6.98
C LEU A 166 -3.40 -21.91 8.37
N GLU A 167 -3.84 -23.10 8.78
CA GLU A 167 -4.46 -23.31 10.11
C GLU A 167 -3.47 -23.05 11.25
N SER A 168 -2.22 -23.52 11.13
CA SER A 168 -1.20 -23.28 12.16
C SER A 168 -0.76 -21.82 12.23
N GLU A 169 -0.63 -21.15 11.09
CA GLU A 169 -0.31 -19.73 11.06
C GLU A 169 -1.46 -18.87 11.60
N MET A 170 -2.70 -19.18 11.24
CA MET A 170 -3.89 -18.51 11.80
C MET A 170 -3.92 -18.64 13.33
N ALA A 171 -3.71 -19.84 13.87
CA ALA A 171 -3.68 -20.05 15.32
C ALA A 171 -2.57 -19.25 16.01
N HIS A 172 -1.38 -19.18 15.40
CA HIS A 172 -0.27 -18.36 15.91
C HIS A 172 -0.64 -16.88 15.94
N GLN A 173 -1.14 -16.35 14.83
CA GLN A 173 -1.49 -14.94 14.71
C GLN A 173 -2.67 -14.57 15.63
N GLU A 174 -3.66 -15.44 15.79
CA GLU A 174 -4.76 -15.21 16.73
C GLU A 174 -4.28 -15.09 18.18
N ALA A 175 -3.36 -15.97 18.60
CA ALA A 175 -2.77 -15.90 19.93
C ALA A 175 -1.94 -14.62 20.12
N PHE A 176 -1.13 -14.26 19.12
CA PHE A 176 -0.31 -13.06 19.17
C PHE A 176 -1.15 -11.77 19.18
N PHE A 177 -2.17 -11.65 18.32
CA PHE A 177 -3.07 -10.49 18.29
C PHE A 177 -3.90 -10.33 19.57
N ALA A 178 -4.14 -11.42 20.30
CA ALA A 178 -4.81 -11.39 21.60
C ALA A 178 -3.87 -10.99 22.77
N SER A 179 -2.55 -10.90 22.53
CA SER A 179 -1.56 -10.63 23.57
C SER A 179 -1.56 -9.17 24.05
N ASP A 180 -1.05 -8.97 25.26
CA ASP A 180 -0.81 -7.63 25.82
C ASP A 180 0.29 -6.89 25.06
N ASP A 181 1.29 -7.61 24.55
CA ASP A 181 2.39 -7.05 23.77
C ASP A 181 1.88 -6.44 22.46
N TYR A 182 1.05 -7.16 21.70
CA TYR A 182 0.41 -6.59 20.50
C TYR A 182 -0.45 -5.37 20.86
N ARG A 183 -1.24 -5.45 21.94
CA ARG A 183 -2.06 -4.30 22.37
C ARG A 183 -1.21 -3.06 22.67
N ALA A 184 -0.05 -3.23 23.31
CA ALA A 184 0.85 -2.15 23.69
C ALA A 184 1.65 -1.53 22.51
N MET A 185 1.76 -2.22 21.36
CA MET A 185 2.47 -1.69 20.19
C MET A 185 1.86 -0.38 19.68
N GLN A 186 2.72 0.53 19.23
CA GLN A 186 2.32 1.78 18.61
C GLN A 186 1.52 1.50 17.33
N ALA A 187 0.47 2.28 17.13
CA ALA A 187 -0.47 2.17 16.04
C ALA A 187 -0.81 3.56 15.50
N GLY A 188 -1.32 3.59 14.29
CA GLY A 188 -1.78 4.79 13.62
C GLY A 188 -2.05 4.49 12.16
N PRO A 189 -2.26 5.52 11.33
CA PRO A 189 -2.44 5.34 9.89
C PRO A 189 -1.21 4.69 9.28
N CYS A 190 -1.45 3.67 8.48
CA CYS A 190 -0.47 2.88 7.74
C CYS A 190 -0.85 2.86 6.26
N HIS A 191 0.12 2.64 5.38
CA HIS A 191 -0.15 2.34 3.97
C HIS A 191 -0.73 0.93 3.80
N CYS A 192 -0.28 -0.03 4.61
CA CYS A 192 -0.69 -1.45 4.64
C CYS A 192 -0.42 -2.24 3.34
N ASP A 193 0.27 -1.64 2.36
CA ASP A 193 0.46 -2.19 1.01
C ASP A 193 1.65 -1.55 0.26
N LEU A 194 2.70 -1.12 0.99
CA LEU A 194 3.80 -0.34 0.42
C LEU A 194 4.82 -1.23 -0.33
N PHE A 195 4.40 -1.75 -1.46
CA PHE A 195 5.23 -2.52 -2.38
C PHE A 195 6.08 -1.63 -3.30
N ARG A 196 7.07 -2.23 -3.97
CA ARG A 196 8.00 -1.55 -4.89
C ARG A 196 7.31 -0.84 -6.04
N ASP A 197 6.18 -1.36 -6.49
CA ASP A 197 5.35 -0.73 -7.52
C ASP A 197 4.64 0.53 -7.00
N ASN A 198 4.32 0.61 -5.71
CA ASN A 198 3.66 1.74 -5.04
C ASN A 198 4.61 2.86 -4.57
N VAL A 199 5.88 2.80 -4.97
CA VAL A 199 6.89 3.81 -4.66
C VAL A 199 7.59 4.27 -5.92
N LEU A 200 7.69 5.58 -6.12
CA LEU A 200 8.40 6.16 -7.24
C LEU A 200 9.78 6.65 -6.83
N PHE A 201 10.76 6.39 -7.68
CA PHE A 201 12.11 6.92 -7.59
C PHE A 201 12.45 7.70 -8.85
N ASP A 202 13.13 8.82 -8.64
CA ASP A 202 13.80 9.60 -9.67
C ASP A 202 15.32 9.55 -9.44
N THR A 203 16.09 10.17 -10.31
CA THR A 203 17.55 10.23 -10.20
C THR A 203 17.98 11.65 -9.81
N ALA A 204 18.74 11.78 -8.72
CA ALA A 204 19.34 13.04 -8.31
C ALA A 204 20.44 13.48 -9.29
N PRO A 205 20.85 14.77 -9.29
CA PRO A 205 21.88 15.28 -10.20
C PRO A 205 23.24 14.57 -10.13
N ASP A 206 23.56 13.97 -8.99
CA ASP A 206 24.79 13.19 -8.75
C ASP A 206 24.65 11.71 -9.14
N GLY A 207 23.48 11.31 -9.66
CA GLY A 207 23.18 9.94 -10.07
C GLY A 207 22.62 9.06 -8.95
N SER A 208 22.47 9.57 -7.72
CA SER A 208 21.89 8.80 -6.62
C SER A 208 20.37 8.64 -6.77
N PRO A 209 19.76 7.61 -6.17
CA PRO A 209 18.32 7.51 -6.10
C PRO A 209 17.74 8.67 -5.30
N ARG A 210 16.65 9.26 -5.80
CA ARG A 210 15.85 10.27 -5.11
C ARG A 210 14.43 9.76 -5.00
N LEU A 211 13.93 9.60 -3.77
CA LEU A 211 12.54 9.21 -3.56
C LEU A 211 11.58 10.25 -4.15
N GLY A 212 10.75 9.82 -5.09
CA GLY A 212 9.71 10.63 -5.71
C GLY A 212 8.42 10.68 -4.89
N GLY A 213 8.05 9.56 -4.26
CA GLY A 213 6.96 9.49 -3.28
C GLY A 213 6.26 8.14 -3.21
N PHE A 214 5.32 8.02 -2.29
CA PHE A 214 4.45 6.85 -2.11
C PHE A 214 3.08 7.15 -2.71
N PHE A 215 2.46 6.18 -3.36
CA PHE A 215 1.12 6.33 -3.93
C PHE A 215 0.30 5.06 -3.76
N ASP A 216 -0.98 5.11 -4.15
CA ASP A 216 -1.94 4.01 -4.01
C ASP A 216 -2.31 3.67 -2.55
N PHE A 217 -2.84 4.68 -1.85
CA PHE A 217 -3.29 4.56 -0.46
C PHE A 217 -4.63 3.84 -0.30
N TYR A 218 -5.20 3.20 -1.32
CA TYR A 218 -6.56 2.66 -1.25
C TYR A 218 -6.69 1.35 -0.44
N PHE A 219 -5.58 0.85 0.11
CA PHE A 219 -5.53 -0.18 1.16
C PHE A 219 -5.15 0.37 2.54
N ALA A 220 -4.94 1.69 2.67
CA ALA A 220 -4.52 2.30 3.92
C ALA A 220 -5.55 2.09 5.04
N GLY A 221 -5.05 2.01 6.26
CA GLY A 221 -5.87 1.84 7.45
C GLY A 221 -5.04 2.02 8.70
N CYS A 222 -5.70 2.13 9.84
CA CYS A 222 -5.08 2.15 11.14
C CYS A 222 -4.69 0.73 11.54
N ASP A 223 -3.39 0.51 11.75
CA ASP A 223 -2.80 -0.76 12.23
C ASP A 223 -1.53 -0.46 13.04
N LYS A 224 -0.80 -1.50 13.46
CA LYS A 224 0.53 -1.35 14.08
C LYS A 224 1.53 -0.89 13.03
N TRP A 225 2.33 0.11 13.33
CA TRP A 225 3.37 0.59 12.41
C TRP A 225 4.45 -0.47 12.13
N LEU A 226 4.64 -1.42 13.06
CA LEU A 226 5.51 -2.58 12.84
C LEU A 226 4.94 -3.51 11.75
N PHE A 227 3.62 -3.64 11.64
CA PHE A 227 2.97 -4.40 10.57
C PHE A 227 3.25 -3.76 9.20
N ASP A 228 3.13 -2.43 9.09
CA ASP A 228 3.38 -1.72 7.83
C ASP A 228 4.86 -1.82 7.39
N LEU A 229 5.78 -1.73 8.36
CA LEU A 229 7.21 -1.97 8.12
C LEU A 229 7.48 -3.42 7.69
N ALA A 230 6.82 -4.40 8.31
CA ALA A 230 6.96 -5.81 7.95
C ALA A 230 6.41 -6.13 6.55
N VAL A 231 5.27 -5.53 6.18
CA VAL A 231 4.72 -5.60 4.81
C VAL A 231 5.73 -5.06 3.81
N THR A 232 6.31 -3.89 4.10
CA THR A 232 7.33 -3.26 3.26
C THR A 232 8.57 -4.15 3.12
N VAL A 233 9.11 -4.67 4.23
CA VAL A 233 10.29 -5.56 4.19
C VAL A 233 10.02 -6.85 3.39
N ASN A 234 8.83 -7.43 3.52
CA ASN A 234 8.47 -8.65 2.80
C ASN A 234 8.41 -8.47 1.27
N ASP A 235 8.22 -7.26 0.76
CA ASP A 235 8.31 -7.01 -0.69
C ASP A 235 9.69 -6.51 -1.11
N TRP A 236 10.23 -5.51 -0.41
CA TRP A 236 11.45 -4.81 -0.81
C TRP A 236 12.74 -5.61 -0.58
N CYS A 237 12.76 -6.40 0.49
CA CYS A 237 13.98 -7.02 0.99
C CYS A 237 13.97 -8.53 0.79
N CYS A 238 13.18 -9.05 -0.15
CA CYS A 238 13.11 -10.48 -0.45
C CYS A 238 13.76 -10.81 -1.79
N ASP A 239 14.41 -11.97 -1.85
CA ASP A 239 14.67 -12.64 -3.11
C ASP A 239 13.35 -13.19 -3.68
N LEU A 240 13.01 -12.79 -4.91
CA LEU A 240 11.72 -13.13 -5.54
C LEU A 240 11.55 -14.64 -5.78
N SER A 241 12.67 -15.34 -6.02
CA SER A 241 12.65 -16.76 -6.36
C SER A 241 12.42 -17.63 -5.11
N SER A 242 13.18 -17.38 -4.04
CA SER A 242 13.20 -18.18 -2.82
C SER A 242 12.29 -17.65 -1.71
N GLY A 243 12.01 -16.35 -1.68
CA GLY A 243 11.33 -15.67 -0.55
C GLY A 243 12.25 -15.37 0.65
N ALA A 244 13.53 -15.73 0.57
CA ALA A 244 14.52 -15.42 1.61
C ALA A 244 14.74 -13.91 1.72
N LEU A 245 15.02 -13.43 2.95
CA LEU A 245 15.41 -12.04 3.14
C LEU A 245 16.82 -11.79 2.62
N ASP A 246 17.02 -10.61 2.07
CA ASP A 246 18.31 -10.02 1.76
C ASP A 246 18.73 -9.13 2.94
N ASP A 247 19.67 -9.63 3.73
CA ASP A 247 20.15 -8.97 4.94
C ASP A 247 20.61 -7.52 4.69
N ALA A 248 21.28 -7.24 3.58
CA ALA A 248 21.78 -5.90 3.30
C ALA A 248 20.63 -4.92 3.10
N ARG A 249 19.57 -5.34 2.39
CA ARG A 249 18.36 -4.55 2.20
C ARG A 249 17.55 -4.40 3.49
N VAL A 250 17.39 -5.46 4.29
CA VAL A 250 16.69 -5.39 5.58
C VAL A 250 17.39 -4.42 6.52
N HIS A 251 18.69 -4.58 6.73
CA HIS A 251 19.44 -3.70 7.64
C HIS A 251 19.43 -2.25 7.17
N ALA A 252 19.53 -1.98 5.86
CA ALA A 252 19.46 -0.62 5.34
C ALA A 252 18.10 0.03 5.62
N MET A 253 16.99 -0.72 5.41
CA MET A 253 15.64 -0.23 5.70
C MET A 253 15.43 0.01 7.20
N LEU A 254 15.74 -0.98 8.05
CA LEU A 254 15.51 -0.90 9.49
C LEU A 254 16.32 0.22 10.13
N ARG A 255 17.61 0.36 9.79
CA ARG A 255 18.47 1.43 10.36
C ARG A 255 17.96 2.81 9.95
N ALA A 256 17.58 2.97 8.68
CA ALA A 256 17.06 4.25 8.20
C ALA A 256 15.71 4.59 8.85
N TYR A 257 14.83 3.61 9.02
CA TYR A 257 13.57 3.78 9.77
C TYR A 257 13.85 4.20 11.22
N GLU A 258 14.72 3.46 11.92
CA GLU A 258 15.05 3.70 13.33
C GLU A 258 15.62 5.10 13.58
N THR A 259 16.40 5.65 12.64
CA THR A 259 16.95 7.02 12.76
C THR A 259 15.87 8.11 12.82
N VAL A 260 14.67 7.83 12.33
CA VAL A 260 13.52 8.75 12.34
C VAL A 260 12.57 8.40 13.47
N ARG A 261 12.23 7.12 13.61
CA ARG A 261 11.37 6.59 14.67
C ARG A 261 12.06 5.39 15.32
N PRO A 262 12.56 5.53 16.57
CA PRO A 262 13.20 4.43 17.28
C PRO A 262 12.28 3.22 17.43
N LEU A 263 12.81 2.05 17.12
CA LEU A 263 12.14 0.76 17.33
C LEU A 263 12.30 0.36 18.80
N THR A 264 11.27 -0.25 19.35
CA THR A 264 11.23 -0.68 20.76
C THR A 264 11.66 -2.13 20.93
N ASP A 265 12.06 -2.52 22.14
CA ASP A 265 12.37 -3.91 22.48
C ASP A 265 11.17 -4.84 22.24
N GLY A 266 9.95 -4.34 22.48
CA GLY A 266 8.71 -5.09 22.20
C GLY A 266 8.52 -5.32 20.70
N GLU A 267 8.81 -4.32 19.87
CA GLU A 267 8.79 -4.49 18.41
C GLU A 267 9.89 -5.44 17.92
N ALA A 268 11.09 -5.37 18.50
CA ALA A 268 12.19 -6.29 18.20
C ALA A 268 11.81 -7.75 18.51
N SER A 269 11.19 -7.97 19.66
CA SER A 269 10.79 -9.30 20.15
C SER A 269 9.70 -9.95 19.27
N HIS A 270 8.89 -9.12 18.60
CA HIS A 270 7.79 -9.55 17.73
C HIS A 270 8.01 -9.25 16.25
N TRP A 271 9.25 -8.97 15.85
CA TRP A 271 9.57 -8.68 14.46
C TRP A 271 9.21 -9.84 13.52
N ARG A 272 9.55 -11.07 13.94
CA ARG A 272 9.18 -12.29 13.19
C ARG A 272 7.66 -12.46 13.09
N ASP A 273 6.92 -12.15 14.17
CA ASP A 273 5.47 -12.26 14.19
C ASP A 273 4.82 -11.34 13.16
N MET A 274 5.29 -10.09 13.05
CA MET A 274 4.81 -9.13 12.05
C MET A 274 5.22 -9.47 10.62
N LEU A 275 6.42 -9.99 10.40
CA LEU A 275 6.80 -10.49 9.07
C LEU A 275 5.91 -11.65 8.64
N ARG A 276 5.55 -12.55 9.55
CA ARG A 276 4.61 -13.64 9.26
C ARG A 276 3.20 -13.11 9.01
N ALA A 277 2.72 -12.16 9.83
CA ALA A 277 1.42 -11.51 9.67
C ALA A 277 1.27 -10.85 8.29
N GLY A 278 2.29 -10.08 7.87
CA GLY A 278 2.33 -9.48 6.54
C GLY A 278 2.32 -10.54 5.44
N ALA A 279 3.13 -11.60 5.56
CA ALA A 279 3.17 -12.66 4.56
C ALA A 279 1.83 -13.42 4.45
N LEU A 280 1.20 -13.74 5.58
CA LEU A 280 -0.13 -14.36 5.66
C LEU A 280 -1.18 -13.50 4.96
N ARG A 281 -1.22 -12.19 5.25
CA ARG A 281 -2.19 -11.24 4.67
C ARG A 281 -2.22 -11.34 3.15
N PHE A 282 -1.06 -11.30 2.51
CA PHE A 282 -0.96 -11.35 1.05
C PHE A 282 -1.07 -12.76 0.47
N TRP A 283 -0.64 -13.80 1.19
CA TRP A 283 -0.88 -15.17 0.76
C TRP A 283 -2.37 -15.47 0.72
N LEU A 284 -3.09 -15.15 1.80
CA LEU A 284 -4.52 -15.38 1.92
C LEU A 284 -5.31 -14.54 0.91
N SER A 285 -4.96 -13.27 0.68
CA SER A 285 -5.63 -12.45 -0.33
C SER A 285 -5.46 -13.02 -1.74
N ARG A 286 -4.25 -13.49 -2.08
CA ARG A 286 -4.00 -14.11 -3.39
C ARG A 286 -4.69 -15.45 -3.54
N LEU A 287 -4.77 -16.27 -2.49
CA LEU A 287 -5.56 -17.51 -2.50
C LEU A 287 -7.05 -17.20 -2.74
N TYR A 288 -7.57 -16.19 -2.05
CA TYR A 288 -8.95 -15.74 -2.18
C TYR A 288 -9.25 -15.32 -3.62
N ASP A 289 -8.46 -14.40 -4.17
CA ASP A 289 -8.67 -13.91 -5.54
C ASP A 289 -8.44 -15.00 -6.61
N PHE A 290 -7.54 -15.96 -6.34
CA PHE A 290 -7.24 -17.07 -7.26
C PHE A 290 -8.36 -18.12 -7.31
N HIS A 291 -8.93 -18.50 -6.16
CA HIS A 291 -9.94 -19.57 -6.07
C HIS A 291 -11.38 -19.08 -6.09
N LEU A 292 -11.61 -17.84 -5.66
CA LEU A 292 -12.92 -17.21 -5.60
C LEU A 292 -12.96 -15.94 -6.47
N PRO A 293 -12.58 -16.03 -7.77
CA PRO A 293 -12.56 -14.87 -8.64
C PRO A 293 -13.98 -14.33 -8.77
N ARG A 294 -14.14 -13.02 -8.61
CA ARG A 294 -15.44 -12.38 -8.77
C ARG A 294 -15.87 -12.51 -10.23
N ALA A 295 -17.16 -12.75 -10.46
CA ALA A 295 -17.75 -12.96 -11.80
C ALA A 295 -17.48 -11.83 -12.83
N ALA A 296 -16.96 -10.68 -12.38
CA ALA A 296 -16.65 -9.53 -13.21
C ALA A 296 -15.14 -9.29 -13.46
N GLU A 297 -14.21 -10.06 -12.91
CA GLU A 297 -12.78 -9.75 -13.02
C GLU A 297 -12.13 -10.50 -14.20
N MET A 298 -11.59 -9.73 -15.16
CA MET A 298 -10.59 -10.22 -16.13
C MET A 298 -9.17 -10.13 -15.57
N LEU A 299 -9.03 -9.96 -14.25
CA LEU A 299 -7.73 -9.85 -13.62
C LEU A 299 -7.08 -11.23 -13.65
N LYS A 300 -5.84 -11.27 -14.13
CA LYS A 300 -4.99 -12.45 -13.97
C LYS A 300 -4.58 -12.47 -12.49
N PRO A 301 -5.13 -13.37 -11.66
CA PRO A 301 -4.80 -13.36 -10.24
C PRO A 301 -3.30 -13.54 -10.06
N HIS A 302 -2.72 -12.84 -9.08
CA HIS A 302 -1.32 -13.00 -8.74
C HIS A 302 -1.07 -14.42 -8.22
N ASP A 303 0.12 -14.98 -8.51
CA ASP A 303 0.49 -16.30 -8.02
C ASP A 303 0.54 -16.29 -6.47
N PRO A 304 -0.33 -17.07 -5.78
CA PRO A 304 -0.34 -17.14 -4.32
C PRO A 304 0.95 -17.76 -3.77
N ARG A 305 1.63 -18.62 -4.54
CA ARG A 305 2.83 -19.34 -4.09
C ARG A 305 3.99 -18.43 -3.74
N HIS A 306 4.02 -17.21 -4.26
CA HIS A 306 5.06 -16.24 -3.89
C HIS A 306 5.02 -15.90 -2.41
N PHE A 307 3.84 -15.54 -1.89
CA PHE A 307 3.69 -15.21 -0.47
C PHE A 307 3.64 -16.45 0.43
N GLU A 308 3.22 -17.60 -0.09
CA GLU A 308 3.42 -18.88 0.60
C GLU A 308 4.91 -19.12 0.90
N ARG A 309 5.78 -18.97 -0.11
CA ARG A 309 7.24 -19.13 0.06
C ARG A 309 7.80 -18.14 1.08
N ILE A 310 7.40 -16.87 1.01
CA ILE A 310 7.80 -15.85 1.98
C ILE A 310 7.38 -16.28 3.39
N LEU A 311 6.12 -16.68 3.59
CA LEU A 311 5.60 -17.09 4.90
C LEU A 311 6.41 -18.27 5.46
N ARG A 312 6.64 -19.31 4.66
CA ARG A 312 7.48 -20.46 5.05
C ARG A 312 8.88 -20.01 5.46
N GLN A 313 9.52 -19.12 4.70
CA GLN A 313 10.82 -18.56 5.06
C GLN A 313 10.79 -17.79 6.39
N ARG A 314 9.70 -17.07 6.73
CA ARG A 314 9.59 -16.39 8.04
C ARG A 314 9.38 -17.35 9.20
N ILE A 315 8.76 -18.49 8.96
CA ILE A 315 8.54 -19.54 9.97
C ILE A 315 9.83 -20.35 10.19
N GLU A 316 10.49 -20.77 9.11
CA GLU A 316 11.59 -21.75 9.12
C GLU A 316 12.97 -21.12 9.36
N ALA A 317 13.16 -19.83 9.08
CA ALA A 317 14.45 -19.19 9.25
C ALA A 317 14.94 -19.25 10.70
N VAL A 318 16.17 -19.74 10.87
CA VAL A 318 16.83 -19.84 12.19
C VAL A 318 16.92 -18.47 12.85
N SER A 319 17.38 -17.47 12.10
CA SER A 319 17.45 -16.07 12.50
C SER A 319 16.72 -15.17 11.50
N ILE A 320 16.11 -14.10 11.99
CA ILE A 320 15.56 -13.04 11.14
C ILE A 320 16.47 -11.82 11.31
N PRO A 321 16.92 -11.17 10.22
CA PRO A 321 17.71 -9.96 10.32
C PRO A 321 16.98 -8.89 11.10
N TRP A 322 17.67 -8.37 12.10
CA TRP A 322 17.28 -7.24 12.94
C TRP A 322 18.50 -6.34 13.14
N LEU A 323 18.29 -5.14 13.66
CA LEU A 323 19.33 -4.14 13.92
C LEU A 323 20.53 -4.69 14.70
#